data_AF-A0AAW1Y6Z9-F1
#
_entry.id   AF-A0AAW1Y6Z9-F1
#
_cell.length_a   1.000
_cell.length_b   1.000
_cell.length_c   1.000
_cell.angle_alpha   90.00
_cell.angle_beta   90.00
_cell.angle_gamma   90.00
#
_symmetry.space_group_name_H-M   'P 1'
#
loop_
_entity.id
_entity.type
_entity.pdbx_description
1 polymer ?
#
loop_
_entity_poly.entity_id
_entity_poly.type
_entity_poly.pdbx_seq_one_letter_code
_entity_poly.pdbx_strand_id
1 'polypeptide(L)'
;MAVVSQQDPDLKRIQGEIADMLDLKLENGSLVERAQRLRAAMSAILDSKRLLLILADVRQVLDLASIGISSGDGNKRCKVILISQLENVFGEMTTQTNFELLLQSTPGDRAVEFESRISVLRDVMDALTDDESNPIVLCGMGGIGKTTLVMEIGAKASEVELFDEVAIAEFTQEPDLVKIQGKIAKALGLELTADDDRAAKLHERILRGTKRVLVILDNVWTESSSQDELTLWKVGIPISRDLKCCKVLVSSREQDIFKEMKSKKNFPIRGLPQKDAWSLFKKVAGKEVAGRSIECDPELRLIAEQVLKECDGLPVDNYYRWKGTTR
;
A
#
# COMPACT_ATOMS: atom_id res chain seq x y z
N MET A 1 0.18 10.50 -19.07
CA MET A 1 -1.21 10.04 -19.33
C MET A 1 -1.28 8.62 -18.80
N ALA A 2 -2.12 8.32 -17.81
CA ALA A 2 -2.10 7.03 -17.13
C ALA A 2 -3.44 6.30 -17.26
N VAL A 3 -3.44 5.03 -17.67
CA VAL A 3 -4.64 4.20 -17.84
C VAL A 3 -4.50 2.95 -16.99
N VAL A 4 -5.52 2.64 -16.19
CA VAL A 4 -5.46 1.56 -15.20
C VAL A 4 -6.18 0.34 -15.73
N SER A 5 -5.45 -0.76 -15.92
CA SER A 5 -6.02 -2.04 -16.36
C SER A 5 -6.40 -2.88 -15.15
N GLN A 6 -7.64 -3.40 -15.10
CA GLN A 6 -8.10 -4.30 -14.04
C GLN A 6 -7.89 -5.78 -14.42
N GLN A 7 -8.29 -6.73 -13.56
CA GLN A 7 -8.08 -8.19 -13.69
C GLN A 7 -8.44 -8.77 -15.06
N ASP A 8 -9.46 -8.22 -15.72
CA ASP A 8 -9.81 -8.52 -17.11
C ASP A 8 -9.64 -7.21 -17.92
N PRO A 9 -8.72 -7.15 -18.90
CA PRO A 9 -8.50 -5.95 -19.67
C PRO A 9 -9.72 -5.68 -20.57
N ASP A 10 -10.66 -4.89 -20.07
CA ASP A 10 -11.71 -4.31 -20.90
C ASP A 10 -11.08 -3.31 -21.87
N LEU A 11 -10.77 -3.80 -23.07
CA LEU A 11 -10.15 -3.01 -24.13
C LEU A 11 -11.01 -1.80 -24.51
N LYS A 12 -12.34 -1.89 -24.43
CA LYS A 12 -13.21 -0.73 -24.71
C LYS A 12 -13.05 0.33 -23.66
N ARG A 13 -12.96 -0.06 -22.39
CA ARG A 13 -12.69 0.85 -21.26
C ARG A 13 -11.33 1.52 -21.40
N ILE A 14 -10.27 0.74 -21.64
CA ILE A 14 -8.91 1.27 -21.86
C ILE A 14 -8.91 2.27 -23.01
N GLN A 15 -9.53 1.94 -24.15
CA GLN A 15 -9.69 2.87 -25.27
C GLN A 15 -10.45 4.14 -24.87
N GLY A 16 -11.48 4.01 -24.03
CA GLY A 16 -12.26 5.14 -23.51
C GLY A 16 -11.42 6.06 -22.64
N GLU A 17 -10.70 5.51 -21.66
CA GLU A 17 -9.81 6.27 -20.78
C GLU A 17 -8.71 7.00 -21.57
N ILE A 18 -8.11 6.33 -22.58
CA ILE A 18 -7.16 6.98 -23.49
C ILE A 18 -7.84 8.12 -24.25
N ALA A 19 -9.03 7.90 -24.79
CA ALA A 19 -9.75 8.89 -25.59
C ALA A 19 -10.15 10.13 -24.77
N ASP A 20 -10.66 9.93 -23.56
CA ASP A 20 -11.03 11.02 -22.64
C ASP A 20 -9.80 11.89 -22.33
N MET A 21 -8.62 11.27 -22.15
CA MET A 21 -7.38 12.00 -21.91
C MET A 21 -6.83 12.73 -23.15
N LEU A 22 -7.21 12.28 -24.34
CA LEU A 22 -6.91 12.96 -25.61
C LEU A 22 -8.01 13.95 -26.02
N ASP A 23 -9.03 14.15 -25.18
CA ASP A 23 -10.22 14.95 -25.46
C ASP A 23 -10.95 14.51 -26.75
N LEU A 24 -10.97 13.18 -26.97
CA LEU A 24 -11.55 12.52 -28.15
C LEU A 24 -12.83 11.80 -27.76
N LYS A 25 -13.93 12.06 -28.47
CA LYS A 25 -15.17 11.27 -28.32
C LYS A 25 -15.08 10.00 -29.15
N LEU A 26 -15.00 8.85 -28.48
CA LEU A 26 -15.20 7.56 -29.13
C LEU A 26 -16.68 7.19 -29.13
N GLU A 27 -17.28 7.08 -30.32
CA GLU A 27 -18.65 6.58 -30.49
C GLU A 27 -18.77 5.09 -30.08
N ASN A 28 -20.01 4.59 -30.02
CA ASN A 28 -20.33 3.16 -29.85
C ASN A 28 -19.92 2.35 -31.10
N GLY A 29 -18.63 2.31 -31.38
CA GLY A 29 -18.02 1.51 -32.43
C GLY A 29 -17.46 0.18 -31.91
N SER A 30 -17.12 -0.69 -32.85
CA SER A 30 -16.33 -1.90 -32.59
C SER A 30 -14.95 -1.56 -32.01
N LEU A 31 -14.30 -2.54 -31.37
CA LEU A 31 -12.93 -2.38 -30.84
C LEU A 31 -11.94 -1.90 -31.92
N VAL A 32 -12.09 -2.40 -33.15
CA VAL A 32 -11.22 -2.05 -34.29
C VAL A 32 -11.42 -0.60 -34.72
N GLU A 33 -12.66 -0.14 -34.85
CA GLU A 33 -12.96 1.25 -35.22
C GLU A 33 -12.45 2.24 -34.17
N ARG A 34 -12.63 1.91 -32.88
CA ARG A 34 -12.11 2.71 -31.77
C ARG A 34 -10.59 2.79 -31.79
N ALA A 35 -9.92 1.66 -32.03
CA ALA A 35 -8.46 1.60 -32.16
C ALA A 35 -7.95 2.44 -33.34
N GLN A 36 -8.62 2.40 -34.50
CA GLN A 36 -8.27 3.21 -35.66
C GLN A 36 -8.40 4.71 -35.40
N ARG A 37 -9.47 5.13 -34.72
CA ARG A 37 -9.67 6.54 -34.34
C ARG A 37 -8.61 7.02 -33.36
N LEU A 38 -8.32 6.23 -32.33
CA LEU A 38 -7.23 6.52 -31.39
C LEU A 38 -5.90 6.64 -32.13
N ARG A 39 -5.59 5.71 -33.03
CA ARG A 39 -4.37 5.74 -33.84
C ARG A 39 -4.26 7.02 -34.66
N ALA A 40 -5.33 7.43 -35.32
CA ALA A 40 -5.37 8.66 -36.11
C ALA A 40 -5.19 9.91 -35.24
N ALA A 41 -5.90 9.99 -34.11
CA ALA A 41 -5.80 11.09 -33.16
C ALA A 41 -4.39 11.20 -32.57
N MET A 42 -3.82 10.08 -32.14
CA MET A 42 -2.44 10.02 -31.64
C MET A 42 -1.45 10.45 -32.73
N SER A 43 -1.63 10.03 -33.99
CA SER A 43 -0.77 10.46 -35.10
C SER A 43 -0.77 11.98 -35.26
N ALA A 44 -1.94 12.62 -35.27
CA ALA A 44 -2.06 14.08 -35.40
C ALA A 44 -1.42 14.84 -34.22
N ILE A 45 -1.52 14.29 -33.00
CA ILE A 45 -0.87 14.86 -31.81
C ILE A 45 0.65 14.75 -31.92
N LEU A 46 1.14 13.60 -32.40
CA LEU A 46 2.56 13.30 -32.51
C LEU A 46 3.28 14.16 -33.56
N ASP A 47 2.56 14.82 -34.47
CA ASP A 47 3.12 15.81 -35.39
C ASP A 47 3.65 17.06 -34.67
N SER A 48 3.09 17.40 -33.50
CA SER A 48 3.43 18.64 -32.77
C SER A 48 3.85 18.43 -31.30
N LYS A 49 3.50 17.30 -30.68
CA LYS A 49 3.71 17.04 -29.25
C LYS A 49 4.36 15.67 -29.02
N ARG A 50 4.96 15.49 -27.84
CA ARG A 50 5.37 14.17 -27.32
C ARG A 50 4.25 13.63 -26.44
N LEU A 51 4.02 12.32 -26.50
CA LEU A 51 3.02 11.61 -25.73
C LEU A 51 3.70 10.57 -24.84
N LEU A 52 3.41 10.58 -23.54
CA LEU A 52 3.79 9.54 -22.59
C LEU A 52 2.54 8.86 -22.05
N LEU A 53 2.42 7.56 -22.33
CA LEU A 53 1.29 6.73 -21.96
C LEU A 53 1.75 5.68 -20.95
N ILE A 54 1.15 5.67 -19.77
CA ILE A 54 1.46 4.81 -18.63
C ILE A 54 0.29 3.85 -18.47
N LEU A 55 0.44 2.58 -18.85
CA LEU A 55 -0.54 1.54 -18.55
C LEU A 55 -0.18 0.92 -17.21
N ALA A 56 -0.98 1.19 -16.18
CA ALA A 56 -0.77 0.70 -14.83
C ALA A 56 -1.59 -0.57 -14.53
N ASP A 57 -1.07 -1.42 -13.63
CA ASP A 57 -1.69 -2.68 -13.16
C ASP A 57 -2.06 -3.68 -14.28
N VAL A 58 -1.27 -3.76 -15.34
CA VAL A 58 -1.51 -4.67 -16.47
C VAL A 58 -1.38 -6.12 -16.02
N ARG A 59 -2.47 -6.90 -15.95
CA ARG A 59 -2.44 -8.29 -15.45
C ARG A 59 -2.44 -9.37 -16.54
N GLN A 60 -2.46 -8.98 -17.81
CA GLN A 60 -2.42 -9.90 -18.95
C GLN A 60 -1.69 -9.24 -20.12
N VAL A 61 -1.26 -10.05 -21.10
CA VAL A 61 -0.59 -9.51 -22.30
C VAL A 61 -1.57 -8.65 -23.09
N LEU A 62 -1.22 -7.38 -23.30
CA LEU A 62 -2.04 -6.43 -24.04
C LEU A 62 -1.55 -6.30 -25.48
N ASP A 63 -2.46 -6.51 -26.43
CA ASP A 63 -2.20 -6.10 -27.82
C ASP A 63 -2.39 -4.59 -27.96
N LEU A 64 -1.28 -3.87 -27.89
CA LEU A 64 -1.23 -2.42 -28.06
C LEU A 64 -1.85 -1.98 -29.40
N ALA A 65 -1.74 -2.79 -30.46
CA ALA A 65 -2.32 -2.46 -31.76
C ALA A 65 -3.85 -2.45 -31.70
N SER A 66 -4.45 -3.37 -30.97
CA SER A 66 -5.89 -3.44 -30.68
C SER A 66 -6.40 -2.31 -29.78
N ILE A 67 -5.51 -1.65 -29.04
CA ILE A 67 -5.83 -0.45 -28.23
C ILE A 67 -5.67 0.84 -29.05
N GLY A 68 -5.16 0.75 -30.28
CA GLY A 68 -4.91 1.91 -31.16
C GLY A 68 -3.52 2.51 -31.01
N ILE A 69 -2.64 1.87 -30.24
CA ILE A 69 -1.26 2.28 -30.06
C ILE A 69 -0.43 1.59 -31.15
N SER A 70 0.25 2.38 -31.98
CA SER A 70 1.10 1.83 -33.04
C SER A 70 2.40 1.27 -32.45
N SER A 71 2.56 -0.05 -32.49
CA SER A 71 3.84 -0.72 -32.25
C SER A 71 4.68 -0.64 -33.53
N GLY A 72 5.70 0.21 -33.57
CA GLY A 72 6.54 0.34 -34.77
C GLY A 72 7.66 1.38 -34.65
N ASP A 73 8.72 1.18 -35.43
CA ASP A 73 10.00 1.91 -35.40
C ASP A 73 9.88 3.43 -35.70
N GLY A 74 8.74 3.88 -36.23
CA GLY A 74 8.60 5.20 -36.86
C GLY A 74 8.33 6.39 -35.93
N ASN A 75 7.89 6.20 -34.68
CA ASN A 75 7.28 7.30 -33.91
C ASN A 75 8.03 7.65 -32.62
N LYS A 76 9.18 8.34 -32.77
CA LYS A 76 10.06 8.81 -31.66
C LYS A 76 9.40 9.74 -30.63
N ARG A 77 8.13 10.14 -30.84
CA ARG A 77 7.42 11.08 -29.98
C ARG A 77 6.39 10.42 -29.07
N CYS A 78 6.12 9.12 -29.20
CA CYS A 78 5.22 8.37 -28.33
C CYS A 78 6.00 7.36 -27.48
N LYS A 79 5.87 7.44 -26.16
CA LYS A 79 6.47 6.49 -25.21
C LYS A 79 5.37 5.77 -24.45
N VAL A 80 5.52 4.45 -24.32
CA VAL A 80 4.58 3.60 -23.58
C VAL A 80 5.32 2.94 -22.43
N ILE A 81 4.73 3.09 -21.25
CA ILE A 81 5.18 2.54 -19.99
C ILE A 81 4.16 1.49 -19.57
N LEU A 82 4.63 0.30 -19.19
CA LEU A 82 3.79 -0.76 -18.64
C LEU A 82 4.21 -1.02 -17.19
N ILE A 83 3.25 -1.04 -16.28
CA ILE A 83 3.43 -1.45 -14.89
C ILE A 83 2.61 -2.72 -14.68
N SER A 84 3.24 -3.83 -14.30
CA SER A 84 2.58 -5.13 -14.09
C SER A 84 3.19 -5.88 -12.91
N GLN A 85 2.38 -6.74 -12.29
CA GLN A 85 2.80 -7.65 -11.23
C GLN A 85 3.27 -9.02 -11.76
N LEU A 86 3.06 -9.34 -13.04
CA LEU A 86 3.28 -10.68 -13.58
C LEU A 86 4.45 -10.74 -14.57
N GLU A 87 5.40 -11.65 -14.36
CA GLU A 87 6.59 -11.79 -15.21
C GLU A 87 6.26 -12.16 -16.67
N ASN A 88 5.24 -13.00 -16.87
CA ASN A 88 4.84 -13.49 -18.20
C ASN A 88 4.34 -12.37 -19.12
N VAL A 89 3.68 -11.33 -18.57
CA VAL A 89 3.21 -10.15 -19.31
C VAL A 89 4.36 -9.47 -20.05
N PHE A 90 5.56 -9.52 -19.46
CA PHE A 90 6.74 -8.86 -20.00
C PHE A 90 7.58 -9.72 -20.94
N GLY A 91 7.43 -11.06 -20.90
CA GLY A 91 8.18 -11.98 -21.75
C GLY A 91 7.66 -12.02 -23.18
N GLU A 92 6.35 -11.79 -23.37
CA GLU A 92 5.67 -11.93 -24.67
C GLU A 92 5.49 -10.60 -25.42
N MET A 93 5.55 -9.45 -24.73
CA MET A 93 5.50 -8.15 -25.40
C MET A 93 6.88 -7.73 -25.92
N THR A 94 6.99 -7.46 -27.22
CA THR A 94 8.21 -6.92 -27.87
C THR A 94 8.55 -5.53 -27.30
N THR A 95 9.38 -5.50 -26.27
CA THR A 95 9.78 -4.29 -25.52
C THR A 95 11.25 -3.96 -25.75
N GLN A 96 11.61 -2.67 -25.73
CA GLN A 96 12.97 -2.21 -26.06
C GLN A 96 13.86 -1.99 -24.84
N THR A 97 13.28 -1.70 -23.67
CA THR A 97 14.03 -1.52 -22.42
C THR A 97 13.19 -2.03 -21.26
N ASN A 98 13.84 -2.79 -20.38
CA ASN A 98 13.21 -3.50 -19.29
C ASN A 98 13.80 -2.95 -18.00
N PHE A 99 12.97 -2.41 -17.12
CA PHE A 99 13.36 -2.15 -15.75
C PHE A 99 12.78 -3.26 -14.87
N GLU A 100 13.47 -3.59 -13.79
CA GLU A 100 12.93 -4.51 -12.80
C GLU A 100 12.86 -3.76 -11.47
N LEU A 101 11.66 -3.38 -11.09
CA LEU A 101 11.37 -2.97 -9.72
C LEU A 101 11.25 -4.26 -8.90
N LEU A 102 12.35 -4.68 -8.27
CA LEU A 102 12.31 -5.78 -7.32
C LEU A 102 12.04 -5.20 -5.94
N LEU A 103 10.76 -5.16 -5.54
CA LEU A 103 10.39 -5.08 -4.12
C LEU A 103 10.73 -6.43 -3.47
N GLN A 104 12.01 -6.71 -3.28
CA GLN A 104 12.41 -7.73 -2.31
C GLN A 104 12.28 -7.07 -0.94
N SER A 105 11.18 -7.34 -0.25
CA SER A 105 11.19 -7.32 1.21
C SER A 105 12.18 -8.40 1.66
N THR A 106 13.46 -8.06 1.73
CA THR A 106 14.40 -8.92 2.43
C THR A 106 14.00 -8.91 3.90
N PRO A 107 13.84 -10.07 4.55
CA PRO A 107 13.62 -10.13 5.99
C PRO A 107 14.89 -9.65 6.70
N GLY A 108 15.05 -8.34 6.83
CA GLY A 108 16.27 -7.70 7.34
C GLY A 108 16.27 -6.17 7.20
N ASP A 109 15.63 -5.63 6.17
CA ASP A 109 15.55 -4.17 5.89
C ASP A 109 14.42 -3.49 6.71
N ARG A 110 14.39 -3.75 8.02
CA ARG A 110 13.27 -3.43 8.93
C ARG A 110 13.16 -1.97 9.39
N ALA A 111 13.91 -1.04 8.80
CA ALA A 111 13.84 0.37 9.17
C ALA A 111 12.91 1.14 8.22
N VAL A 112 11.94 1.84 8.78
CA VAL A 112 11.29 2.96 8.11
C VAL A 112 12.37 4.02 7.89
N GLU A 113 12.86 4.11 6.66
CA GLU A 113 13.90 5.07 6.26
C GLU A 113 13.33 6.41 5.79
N PHE A 114 12.00 6.56 5.76
CA PHE A 114 11.34 7.76 5.25
C PHE A 114 11.12 8.77 6.38
N GLU A 115 11.61 9.99 6.23
CA GLU A 115 11.49 11.04 7.26
C GLU A 115 10.02 11.26 7.66
N SER A 116 9.09 11.23 6.70
CA SER A 116 7.65 11.35 6.99
C SER A 116 7.11 10.23 7.88
N ARG A 117 7.66 9.02 7.75
CA ARG A 117 7.23 7.85 8.52
C ARG A 117 7.99 7.74 9.85
N ILE A 118 9.26 8.18 9.90
CA ILE A 118 10.03 8.36 11.14
C ILE A 118 9.33 9.37 12.05
N SER A 119 8.83 10.47 11.50
CA SER A 119 8.07 11.46 12.28
C SER A 119 6.83 10.83 12.90
N VAL A 120 6.04 10.08 12.13
CA VAL A 120 4.84 9.41 12.67
C VAL A 120 5.20 8.36 13.71
N LEU A 121 6.26 7.57 13.47
CA LEU A 121 6.75 6.60 14.44
C LEU A 121 7.09 7.29 15.75
N ARG A 122 7.83 8.41 15.71
CA ARG A 122 8.17 9.20 16.90
C ARG A 122 6.93 9.69 17.62
N ASP A 123 5.98 10.29 16.91
CA ASP A 123 4.77 10.84 17.51
C ASP A 123 3.88 9.74 18.14
N VAL A 124 3.85 8.54 17.55
CA VAL A 124 3.14 7.37 18.12
C VAL A 124 3.88 6.84 19.34
N MET A 125 5.21 6.74 19.30
CA MET A 125 6.03 6.34 20.44
C MET A 125 5.84 7.29 21.62
N ASP A 126 5.79 8.60 21.38
CA ASP A 126 5.48 9.60 22.40
C ASP A 126 4.07 9.40 22.95
N ALA A 127 3.08 9.17 22.09
CA ALA A 127 1.70 8.90 22.52
C ALA A 127 1.56 7.60 23.34
N LEU A 128 2.41 6.59 23.11
CA LEU A 128 2.45 5.37 23.91
C LEU A 128 2.89 5.63 25.37
N THR A 129 3.63 6.71 25.63
CA THR A 129 4.05 7.13 26.98
C THR A 129 3.01 7.95 27.73
N ASP A 130 2.03 8.53 27.02
CA ASP A 130 0.98 9.34 27.61
C ASP A 130 -0.19 8.47 28.08
N ASP A 131 -0.35 8.30 29.40
CA ASP A 131 -1.40 7.50 30.03
C ASP A 131 -2.83 7.81 29.49
N GLU A 132 -3.11 9.07 29.14
CA GLU A 132 -4.43 9.51 28.66
C GLU A 132 -4.74 9.11 27.20
N SER A 133 -3.70 8.75 26.45
CA SER A 133 -3.77 8.33 25.04
C SER A 133 -3.96 6.81 24.95
N ASN A 134 -5.19 6.32 25.16
CA ASN A 134 -5.55 4.91 24.99
C ASN A 134 -7.04 4.74 24.61
N PRO A 135 -7.39 4.04 23.52
CA PRO A 135 -6.51 3.47 22.49
C PRO A 135 -5.86 4.55 21.61
N ILE A 136 -4.80 4.18 20.90
CA ILE A 136 -4.17 4.97 19.84
C ILE A 136 -4.56 4.35 18.50
N VAL A 137 -4.89 5.18 17.50
CA VAL A 137 -5.35 4.68 16.20
C VAL A 137 -4.55 5.27 15.04
N LEU A 138 -4.07 4.41 14.15
CA LEU A 138 -3.52 4.74 12.84
C LEU A 138 -4.56 4.42 11.76
N CYS A 139 -4.89 5.40 10.91
CA CYS A 139 -5.85 5.19 9.82
C CYS A 139 -5.32 5.73 8.50
N GLY A 140 -5.57 5.03 7.39
CA GLY A 140 -5.18 5.49 6.06
C GLY A 140 -5.54 4.49 4.99
N MET A 141 -5.41 4.87 3.72
CA MET A 141 -5.79 4.02 2.58
C MET A 141 -5.07 2.66 2.56
N GLY A 142 -5.62 1.69 1.83
CA GLY A 142 -4.93 0.43 1.56
C GLY A 142 -3.58 0.66 0.87
N GLY A 143 -2.58 -0.17 1.17
CA GLY A 143 -1.25 -0.06 0.55
C GLY A 143 -0.39 1.12 1.05
N ILE A 144 -0.86 1.90 2.02
CA ILE A 144 -0.14 3.10 2.49
C ILE A 144 1.05 2.80 3.44
N GLY A 145 1.28 1.53 3.77
CA GLY A 145 2.36 1.08 4.67
C GLY A 145 2.02 1.08 6.17
N LYS A 146 0.74 1.01 6.54
CA LYS A 146 0.32 0.96 7.96
C LYS A 146 0.86 -0.28 8.69
N THR A 147 0.73 -1.46 8.08
CA THR A 147 1.21 -2.73 8.65
C THR A 147 2.71 -2.67 8.93
N THR A 148 3.50 -2.18 7.97
CA THR A 148 4.94 -1.94 8.17
C THR A 148 5.21 -1.01 9.35
N LEU A 149 4.48 0.10 9.44
CA LEU A 149 4.65 1.07 10.51
C LEU A 149 4.29 0.51 11.89
N VAL A 150 3.19 -0.23 12.03
CA VAL A 150 2.82 -0.83 13.34
C VAL A 150 3.77 -1.95 13.76
N MET A 151 4.31 -2.71 12.81
CA MET A 151 5.33 -3.72 13.10
C MET A 151 6.60 -3.08 13.64
N GLU A 152 7.02 -1.95 13.06
CA GLU A 152 8.20 -1.22 13.53
C GLU A 152 7.97 -0.52 14.85
N ILE A 153 6.79 0.07 15.08
CA ILE A 153 6.41 0.61 16.39
C ILE A 153 6.49 -0.50 17.46
N GLY A 154 5.94 -1.68 17.17
CA GLY A 154 6.01 -2.82 18.09
C GLY A 154 7.45 -3.27 18.35
N ALA A 155 8.28 -3.35 17.32
CA ALA A 155 9.69 -3.69 17.44
C ALA A 155 10.45 -2.62 18.27
N LYS A 156 10.23 -1.33 17.99
CA LYS A 156 10.89 -0.24 18.70
C LYS A 156 10.46 -0.16 20.16
N ALA A 157 9.17 -0.32 20.43
CA ALA A 157 8.64 -0.37 21.78
C ALA A 157 9.25 -1.51 22.62
N SER A 158 9.52 -2.65 21.99
CA SER A 158 10.25 -3.75 22.62
C SER A 158 11.74 -3.45 22.79
N GLU A 159 12.40 -2.86 21.78
CA GLU A 159 13.84 -2.54 21.78
C GLU A 159 14.21 -1.54 22.88
N VAL A 160 13.37 -0.51 23.07
CA VAL A 160 13.58 0.50 24.11
C VAL A 160 12.95 0.12 25.46
N GLU A 161 12.47 -1.12 25.59
CA GLU A 161 11.85 -1.67 26.81
C GLU A 161 10.72 -0.78 27.35
N LEU A 162 9.96 -0.14 26.45
CA LEU A 162 8.84 0.71 26.82
C LEU A 162 7.70 -0.11 27.42
N PHE A 163 7.56 -1.35 26.96
CA PHE A 163 6.63 -2.35 27.48
C PHE A 163 7.38 -3.65 27.76
N ASP A 164 6.95 -4.38 28.79
CA ASP A 164 7.52 -5.67 29.14
C ASP A 164 7.12 -6.75 28.12
N GLU A 165 5.94 -6.60 27.51
CA GLU A 165 5.39 -7.53 26.52
C GLU A 165 4.70 -6.77 25.38
N VAL A 166 4.93 -7.20 24.14
CA VAL A 166 4.26 -6.67 22.94
C VAL A 166 3.55 -7.80 22.22
N ALA A 167 2.24 -7.68 22.07
CA ALA A 167 1.40 -8.64 21.36
C ALA A 167 0.85 -8.02 20.08
N ILE A 168 1.07 -8.68 18.94
CA ILE A 168 0.59 -8.20 17.63
C ILE A 168 -0.38 -9.24 17.06
N ALA A 169 -1.58 -8.80 16.69
CA ALA A 169 -2.56 -9.61 15.97
C ALA A 169 -3.11 -8.83 14.78
N GLU A 170 -3.38 -9.56 13.69
CA GLU A 170 -3.91 -9.00 12.44
C GLU A 170 -5.35 -9.45 12.27
N PHE A 171 -6.20 -8.52 11.87
CA PHE A 171 -7.59 -8.74 11.52
C PHE A 171 -7.76 -8.90 10.01
N THR A 172 -8.57 -9.87 9.64
CA THR A 172 -9.16 -10.03 8.32
C THR A 172 -10.56 -9.42 8.31
N GLN A 173 -11.14 -9.23 7.12
CA GLN A 173 -12.52 -8.74 6.99
C GLN A 173 -13.53 -9.66 7.70
N GLU A 174 -13.26 -10.97 7.68
CA GLU A 174 -13.92 -11.97 8.51
C GLU A 174 -12.93 -12.43 9.60
N PRO A 175 -12.93 -11.82 10.80
CA PRO A 175 -11.91 -12.10 11.81
C PRO A 175 -12.12 -13.45 12.50
N ASP A 176 -11.07 -14.27 12.52
CA ASP A 176 -11.00 -15.49 13.34
C ASP A 176 -10.54 -15.14 14.76
N LEU A 177 -11.50 -14.96 15.66
CA LEU A 177 -11.23 -14.62 17.07
C LEU A 177 -10.37 -15.66 17.79
N VAL A 178 -10.56 -16.95 17.49
CA VAL A 178 -9.79 -18.05 18.10
C VAL A 178 -8.31 -17.90 17.75
N LYS A 179 -8.00 -17.57 16.49
CA LYS A 179 -6.64 -17.32 16.01
C LYS A 179 -6.06 -16.02 16.56
N ILE A 180 -6.85 -14.94 16.62
CA ILE A 180 -6.43 -13.64 17.17
C ILE A 180 -6.07 -13.77 18.65
N GLN A 181 -6.97 -14.33 19.45
CA GLN A 181 -6.75 -14.57 20.88
C GLN A 181 -5.56 -15.50 21.11
N GLY A 182 -5.40 -16.55 20.29
CA GLY A 182 -4.24 -17.45 20.37
C GLY A 182 -2.91 -16.75 20.09
N LYS A 183 -2.85 -15.84 19.11
CA LYS A 183 -1.65 -15.03 18.84
C LYS A 183 -1.29 -14.13 20.02
N ILE A 184 -2.28 -13.45 20.59
CA ILE A 184 -2.09 -12.56 21.75
C ILE A 184 -1.64 -13.39 22.96
N ALA A 185 -2.34 -14.47 23.29
CA ALA A 185 -2.02 -15.32 24.43
C ALA A 185 -0.58 -15.86 24.35
N LYS A 186 -0.18 -16.35 23.17
CA LYS A 186 1.19 -16.81 22.92
C LYS A 186 2.23 -15.71 23.19
N ALA A 187 1.96 -14.48 22.75
CA ALA A 187 2.86 -13.35 22.96
C ALA A 187 2.96 -12.96 24.45
N LEU A 188 1.90 -13.18 25.22
CA LEU A 188 1.84 -12.92 26.67
C LEU A 188 2.24 -14.13 27.53
N GLY A 189 2.71 -15.22 26.93
CA GLY A 189 3.06 -16.45 27.64
C GLY A 189 1.88 -17.11 28.36
N LEU A 190 0.66 -16.91 27.85
CA LEU A 190 -0.56 -17.52 28.36
C LEU A 190 -0.93 -18.74 27.52
N GLU A 191 -1.15 -19.87 28.18
CA GLU A 191 -1.69 -21.07 27.54
C GLU A 191 -3.22 -21.02 27.52
N LEU A 192 -3.80 -21.28 26.35
CA LEU A 192 -5.25 -21.37 26.14
C LEU A 192 -5.61 -22.78 25.66
N THR A 193 -6.59 -23.39 26.31
CA THR A 193 -7.16 -24.70 25.92
C THR A 193 -8.44 -24.53 25.10
N ALA A 194 -9.01 -25.64 24.62
CA ALA A 194 -10.23 -25.63 23.82
C ALA A 194 -11.47 -25.23 24.64
N ASP A 195 -11.52 -25.62 25.92
CA ASP A 195 -12.65 -25.37 26.83
C ASP A 195 -12.58 -24.00 27.53
N ASP A 196 -11.58 -23.19 27.19
CA ASP A 196 -11.37 -21.90 27.85
C ASP A 196 -12.33 -20.83 27.36
N ASP A 197 -12.83 -20.01 28.29
CA ASP A 197 -13.23 -18.65 27.96
C ASP A 197 -11.96 -17.81 27.72
N ARG A 198 -11.51 -17.86 26.47
CA ARG A 198 -10.26 -17.23 26.02
C ARG A 198 -10.25 -15.72 26.23
N ALA A 199 -11.38 -15.05 26.00
CA ALA A 199 -11.50 -13.62 26.18
C ALA A 199 -11.38 -13.26 27.67
N ALA A 200 -12.08 -13.98 28.55
CA ALA A 200 -11.98 -13.75 30.00
C ALA A 200 -10.56 -14.01 30.52
N LYS A 201 -9.89 -15.08 30.08
CA LYS A 201 -8.51 -15.38 30.48
C LYS A 201 -7.51 -14.33 30.02
N LEU A 202 -7.60 -13.88 28.77
CA LEU A 202 -6.77 -12.79 28.26
C LEU A 202 -7.00 -11.51 29.06
N HIS A 203 -8.27 -11.19 29.32
CA HIS A 203 -8.65 -10.02 30.08
C HIS A 203 -8.06 -10.04 31.49
N GLU A 204 -8.17 -11.18 32.17
CA GLU A 204 -7.59 -11.38 33.50
C GLU A 204 -6.06 -11.30 33.49
N ARG A 205 -5.40 -11.95 32.51
CA ARG A 205 -3.93 -11.95 32.39
C ARG A 205 -3.35 -10.56 32.16
N ILE A 206 -4.05 -9.72 31.41
CA ILE A 206 -3.64 -8.34 31.16
C ILE A 206 -3.93 -7.48 32.40
N LEU A 207 -5.12 -7.60 32.99
CA LEU A 207 -5.55 -6.75 34.10
C LEU A 207 -4.80 -7.05 35.42
N ARG A 208 -4.59 -8.33 35.74
CA ARG A 208 -3.92 -8.77 36.97
C ARG A 208 -2.41 -8.94 36.82
N GLY A 209 -1.90 -8.80 35.59
CA GLY A 209 -0.47 -8.85 35.32
C GLY A 209 0.25 -7.67 35.97
N THR A 210 1.49 -7.89 36.42
CA THR A 210 2.38 -6.82 36.88
C THR A 210 3.17 -6.17 35.74
N LYS A 211 3.08 -6.74 34.54
CA LYS A 211 3.77 -6.32 33.32
C LYS A 211 2.98 -5.24 32.57
N ARG A 212 3.68 -4.28 32.01
CA ARG A 212 3.16 -3.33 31.02
C ARG A 212 3.09 -4.02 29.67
N VAL A 213 1.90 -4.06 29.09
CA VAL A 213 1.59 -4.75 27.84
C VAL A 213 1.20 -3.73 26.78
N LEU A 214 1.78 -3.87 25.58
CA LEU A 214 1.27 -3.23 24.37
C LEU A 214 0.57 -4.27 23.50
N VAL A 215 -0.71 -4.04 23.20
CA VAL A 215 -1.48 -4.84 22.25
C VAL A 215 -1.69 -4.05 20.96
N ILE A 216 -1.16 -4.58 19.86
CA ILE A 216 -1.29 -4.01 18.52
C ILE A 216 -2.29 -4.85 17.72
N LEU A 217 -3.39 -4.22 17.29
CA LEU A 217 -4.38 -4.81 16.42
C LEU A 217 -4.29 -4.19 15.02
N ASP A 218 -3.74 -4.94 14.09
CA ASP A 218 -3.56 -4.50 12.71
C ASP A 218 -4.80 -4.78 11.86
N ASN A 219 -5.14 -3.84 10.96
CA ASN A 219 -6.17 -3.97 9.94
C ASN A 219 -7.59 -4.26 10.46
N VAL A 220 -8.03 -3.55 11.51
CA VAL A 220 -9.38 -3.65 12.08
C VAL A 220 -10.42 -2.93 11.19
N TRP A 221 -11.58 -3.55 10.99
CA TRP A 221 -12.70 -3.07 10.16
C TRP A 221 -13.88 -2.57 11.01
N THR A 222 -14.62 -1.56 10.56
CA THR A 222 -15.75 -0.98 11.34
C THR A 222 -17.01 -1.85 11.30
N GLU A 223 -17.23 -2.59 10.21
CA GLU A 223 -18.34 -3.56 10.10
C GLU A 223 -18.22 -4.69 11.14
N SER A 224 -16.98 -5.08 11.49
CA SER A 224 -16.73 -6.02 12.59
C SER A 224 -17.00 -5.41 13.98
N SER A 225 -17.26 -4.10 14.05
CA SER A 225 -17.39 -3.29 15.26
C SER A 225 -18.79 -2.72 15.48
N SER A 226 -19.67 -2.75 14.46
CA SER A 226 -20.93 -2.00 14.41
C SER A 226 -22.20 -2.80 14.71
N GLN A 227 -22.09 -4.08 15.06
CA GLN A 227 -23.18 -4.82 15.70
C GLN A 227 -22.62 -5.61 16.89
N ASP A 228 -22.99 -5.16 18.09
CA ASP A 228 -22.69 -5.74 19.40
C ASP A 228 -21.26 -5.55 19.93
N GLU A 229 -21.12 -4.47 20.71
CA GLU A 229 -20.17 -4.23 21.80
C GLU A 229 -18.75 -4.81 21.65
N LEU A 230 -17.89 -3.96 21.09
CA LEU A 230 -16.43 -3.92 21.15
C LEU A 230 -15.70 -5.21 20.73
N THR A 231 -15.11 -5.18 19.53
CA THR A 231 -14.04 -6.06 19.07
C THR A 231 -12.99 -6.33 20.17
N LEU A 232 -12.64 -5.32 20.97
CA LEU A 232 -11.71 -5.46 22.09
C LEU A 232 -12.24 -6.34 23.22
N TRP A 233 -13.52 -6.24 23.57
CA TRP A 233 -14.17 -7.11 24.56
C TRP A 233 -14.20 -8.57 24.09
N LYS A 234 -14.59 -8.81 22.83
CA LYS A 234 -14.60 -10.15 22.22
C LYS A 234 -13.21 -10.78 22.16
N VAL A 235 -12.16 -9.97 22.00
CA VAL A 235 -10.76 -10.44 22.06
C VAL A 235 -10.30 -10.65 23.50
N GLY A 236 -10.90 -9.99 24.49
CA GLY A 236 -10.47 -10.03 25.90
C GLY A 236 -9.44 -8.96 26.26
N ILE A 237 -9.45 -7.82 25.58
CA ILE A 237 -8.54 -6.71 25.87
C ILE A 237 -9.26 -5.72 26.79
N PRO A 238 -8.76 -5.49 28.02
CA PRO A 238 -9.36 -4.51 28.92
C PRO A 238 -9.13 -3.10 28.38
N ILE A 239 -10.20 -2.30 28.35
CA ILE A 239 -10.09 -0.85 28.15
C ILE A 239 -10.62 -0.17 29.41
N SER A 240 -9.71 0.31 30.24
CA SER A 240 -10.04 1.32 31.23
C SER A 240 -9.02 2.44 31.13
N ARG A 241 -9.47 3.68 31.31
CA ARG A 241 -8.59 4.85 31.36
C ARG A 241 -7.63 4.79 32.53
N ASP A 242 -8.01 4.07 33.58
CA ASP A 242 -7.18 3.88 34.78
C ASP A 242 -6.20 2.71 34.62
N LEU A 243 -6.28 1.96 33.51
CA LEU A 243 -5.42 0.81 33.27
C LEU A 243 -4.09 1.23 32.65
N LYS A 244 -3.17 1.65 33.52
CA LYS A 244 -1.82 2.06 33.13
C LYS A 244 -0.94 0.92 32.61
N CYS A 245 -1.30 -0.34 32.89
CA CYS A 245 -0.51 -1.49 32.49
C CYS A 245 -0.82 -1.99 31.07
N CYS A 246 -1.82 -1.46 30.35
CA CYS A 246 -2.17 -1.93 29.01
C CYS A 246 -2.39 -0.77 28.03
N LYS A 247 -1.61 -0.74 26.94
CA LYS A 247 -1.81 0.17 25.81
C LYS A 247 -2.32 -0.60 24.60
N VAL A 248 -3.25 0.01 23.87
CA VAL A 248 -3.82 -0.55 22.65
C VAL A 248 -3.51 0.35 21.47
N LEU A 249 -2.85 -0.21 20.46
CA LEU A 249 -2.60 0.44 19.17
C LEU A 249 -3.44 -0.26 18.10
N VAL A 250 -4.23 0.49 17.35
CA VAL A 250 -5.06 -0.04 16.28
C VAL A 250 -4.67 0.55 14.94
N SER A 251 -4.61 -0.29 13.91
CA SER A 251 -4.46 0.12 12.52
C SER A 251 -5.76 -0.18 11.76
N SER A 252 -6.23 0.76 10.93
CA SER A 252 -7.45 0.59 10.13
C SER A 252 -7.39 1.32 8.79
N ARG A 253 -8.25 0.93 7.85
CA ARG A 253 -8.48 1.63 6.58
C ARG A 253 -9.61 2.65 6.67
N GLU A 254 -10.46 2.54 7.67
CA GLU A 254 -11.74 3.22 7.76
C GLU A 254 -11.69 4.31 8.81
N GLN A 255 -11.97 5.55 8.44
CA GLN A 255 -11.86 6.69 9.37
C GLN A 255 -12.88 6.65 10.50
N ASP A 256 -14.01 5.97 10.30
CA ASP A 256 -15.07 5.88 11.31
C ASP A 256 -14.62 5.09 12.56
N ILE A 257 -13.56 4.27 12.44
CA ILE A 257 -12.94 3.56 13.58
C ILE A 257 -12.54 4.52 14.71
N PHE A 258 -12.22 5.79 14.40
CA PHE A 258 -11.85 6.79 15.41
C PHE A 258 -12.97 7.04 16.41
N LYS A 259 -14.21 7.08 15.91
CA LYS A 259 -15.41 7.30 16.74
C LYS A 259 -15.77 6.03 17.49
N GLU A 260 -15.72 4.88 16.82
CA GLU A 260 -16.05 3.58 17.41
C GLU A 260 -15.12 3.23 18.58
N MET A 261 -13.83 3.46 18.41
CA MET A 261 -12.81 3.22 19.44
C MET A 261 -12.76 4.30 20.52
N LYS A 262 -13.55 5.38 20.38
CA LYS A 262 -13.54 6.57 21.25
C LYS A 262 -12.11 7.08 21.52
N SER A 263 -11.26 7.00 20.51
CA SER A 263 -9.84 7.31 20.61
C SER A 263 -9.62 8.82 20.73
N LYS A 264 -8.78 9.22 21.70
CA LYS A 264 -8.34 10.62 21.84
C LYS A 264 -7.14 10.96 20.97
N LYS A 265 -6.37 9.96 20.53
CA LYS A 265 -5.12 10.14 19.79
C LYS A 265 -5.13 9.35 18.49
N ASN A 266 -5.22 10.08 17.38
CA ASN A 266 -5.40 9.52 16.04
C ASN A 266 -4.30 10.01 15.10
N PHE A 267 -3.78 9.10 14.27
CA PHE A 267 -2.70 9.33 13.32
C PHE A 267 -3.17 8.99 11.90
N PRO A 268 -3.67 9.98 11.14
CA PRO A 268 -4.01 9.77 9.74
C PRO A 268 -2.73 9.61 8.91
N ILE A 269 -2.53 8.42 8.34
CA ILE A 269 -1.40 8.09 7.48
C ILE A 269 -1.74 8.46 6.04
N ARG A 270 -0.97 9.42 5.51
CA ARG A 270 -1.10 9.92 4.14
C ARG A 270 -0.04 9.32 3.21
N GLY A 271 -0.18 9.58 1.91
CA GLY A 271 0.85 9.36 0.90
C GLY A 271 2.22 9.89 1.34
N LEU A 272 3.28 9.20 0.94
CA LEU A 272 4.64 9.69 1.11
C LEU A 272 4.78 11.04 0.39
N PRO A 273 5.40 12.04 1.05
CA PRO A 273 5.79 13.26 0.37
C PRO A 273 6.70 12.93 -0.82
N GLN A 274 6.71 13.79 -1.85
CA GLN A 274 7.44 13.57 -3.08
C GLN A 274 8.92 13.17 -2.87
N LYS A 275 9.58 13.76 -1.87
CA LYS A 275 10.97 13.44 -1.50
C LYS A 275 11.13 11.97 -1.06
N ASP A 276 10.24 11.49 -0.19
CA ASP A 276 10.29 10.14 0.35
C ASP A 276 9.82 9.12 -0.70
N ALA A 277 8.81 9.48 -1.49
CA ALA A 277 8.34 8.69 -2.62
C ALA A 277 9.45 8.54 -3.69
N TRP A 278 10.21 9.61 -3.96
CA TRP A 278 11.41 9.56 -4.82
C TRP A 278 12.50 8.66 -4.22
N SER A 279 12.76 8.76 -2.92
CA SER A 279 13.73 7.90 -2.23
C SER A 279 13.35 6.43 -2.35
N LEU A 280 12.08 6.09 -2.10
CA LEU A 280 11.54 4.74 -2.27
C LEU A 280 11.69 4.29 -3.73
N PHE A 281 11.31 5.12 -4.70
CA PHE A 281 11.47 4.82 -6.11
C PHE A 281 12.91 4.51 -6.47
N LYS A 282 13.88 5.30 -5.99
CA LYS A 282 15.31 5.02 -6.22
C LYS A 282 15.77 3.72 -5.58
N LYS A 283 15.32 3.42 -4.35
CA LYS A 283 15.69 2.17 -3.66
C LYS A 283 15.21 0.95 -4.44
N VAL A 284 14.04 1.05 -5.06
CA VAL A 284 13.40 -0.08 -5.77
C VAL A 284 13.79 -0.13 -7.26
N ALA A 285 13.91 1.02 -7.93
CA ALA A 285 14.14 1.17 -9.37
C ALA A 285 15.58 1.48 -9.77
N GLY A 286 16.35 2.02 -8.83
CA GLY A 286 17.64 2.66 -9.10
C GLY A 286 18.82 1.71 -9.26
N LYS A 287 18.61 0.41 -9.42
CA LYS A 287 19.70 -0.47 -9.87
C LYS A 287 20.01 -0.13 -11.33
N GLU A 288 21.26 0.22 -11.63
CA GLU A 288 21.71 0.57 -12.98
C GLU A 288 21.23 -0.44 -14.01
N VAL A 289 20.51 0.02 -15.03
CA VAL A 289 20.09 -0.80 -16.16
C VAL A 289 20.92 -0.37 -17.36
N ALA A 290 21.72 -1.29 -17.91
CA ALA A 290 22.55 -1.06 -19.09
C ALA A 290 23.49 0.17 -18.99
N GLY A 291 24.04 0.44 -17.79
CA GLY A 291 24.96 1.55 -17.54
C GLY A 291 24.31 2.94 -17.52
N ARG A 292 22.97 3.01 -17.45
CA ARG A 292 22.22 4.26 -17.29
C ARG A 292 21.60 4.32 -15.90
N SER A 293 21.94 5.37 -15.16
CA SER A 293 21.32 5.71 -13.88
C SER A 293 20.12 6.64 -14.12
N ILE A 294 19.01 6.40 -13.41
CA ILE A 294 17.84 7.32 -13.37
C ILE A 294 18.26 8.74 -12.98
N GLU A 295 19.35 8.91 -12.21
CA GLU A 295 19.84 10.22 -11.82
C GLU A 295 20.62 10.94 -12.94
N CYS A 296 21.24 10.17 -13.84
CA CYS A 296 22.12 10.69 -14.89
C CYS A 296 21.43 10.81 -16.25
N ASP A 297 20.27 10.20 -16.44
CA ASP A 297 19.46 10.28 -17.65
C ASP A 297 18.26 11.22 -17.41
N PRO A 298 18.28 12.46 -17.96
CA PRO A 298 17.22 13.44 -17.74
C PRO A 298 15.84 12.95 -18.21
N GLU A 299 15.80 12.07 -19.19
CA GLU A 299 14.55 11.55 -19.72
C GLU A 299 13.95 10.48 -18.82
N LEU A 300 14.79 9.56 -18.32
CA LEU A 300 14.35 8.59 -17.32
C LEU A 300 13.92 9.25 -16.02
N ARG A 301 14.61 10.34 -15.62
CA ARG A 301 14.22 11.13 -14.45
C ARG A 301 12.83 11.74 -14.61
N LEU A 302 12.57 12.40 -15.75
CA LEU A 302 11.24 13.00 -16.03
C LEU A 302 10.14 11.94 -16.00
N ILE A 303 10.40 10.77 -16.58
CA ILE A 303 9.47 9.64 -16.55
C ILE A 303 9.20 9.18 -15.10
N ALA A 304 10.25 8.99 -14.30
CA ALA A 304 10.12 8.57 -12.90
C ALA A 304 9.33 9.58 -12.06
N GLU A 305 9.59 10.88 -12.24
CA GLU A 305 8.85 11.96 -11.57
C GLU A 305 7.37 11.95 -11.97
N GLN A 306 7.07 11.66 -13.23
CA GLN A 306 5.69 11.57 -13.71
C GLN A 306 4.97 10.34 -13.16
N VAL A 307 5.61 9.18 -13.10
CA VAL A 307 5.06 7.96 -12.47
C VAL A 307 4.75 8.23 -11.00
N LEU A 308 5.68 8.83 -10.26
CA LEU A 308 5.48 9.14 -8.85
C LEU A 308 4.33 10.10 -8.58
N LYS A 309 4.10 11.04 -9.50
CA LYS A 309 2.94 11.93 -9.45
C LYS A 309 1.63 11.16 -9.60
N GLU A 310 1.58 10.17 -10.49
CA GLU A 310 0.40 9.30 -10.68
C GLU A 310 0.19 8.33 -9.51
N CYS A 311 1.26 7.90 -8.83
CA CYS A 311 1.17 7.01 -7.66
C CYS A 311 0.64 7.72 -6.38
N ASP A 312 0.50 9.05 -6.40
CA ASP A 312 0.04 9.88 -5.27
C ASP A 312 0.72 9.56 -3.92
N GLY A 313 2.01 9.22 -3.98
CA GLY A 313 2.80 8.87 -2.80
C GLY A 313 2.40 7.57 -2.11
N LEU A 314 1.54 6.73 -2.71
CA LEU A 314 1.23 5.42 -2.16
C LEU A 314 2.47 4.51 -2.27
N PRO A 315 3.01 3.96 -1.17
CA PRO A 315 4.17 3.06 -1.18
C PRO A 315 3.95 1.68 -1.83
N VAL A 316 2.74 1.41 -2.35
CA VAL A 316 2.02 0.12 -2.31
C VAL A 316 2.88 -1.16 -2.38
N ASP A 317 2.59 -2.01 -1.39
CA ASP A 317 3.03 -3.37 -1.13
C ASP A 317 2.88 -4.38 -2.29
N ASN A 318 3.87 -5.28 -2.35
CA ASN A 318 3.96 -6.55 -3.08
C ASN A 318 3.90 -6.51 -4.62
N TYR A 319 5.06 -6.79 -5.23
CA TYR A 319 5.29 -7.13 -6.63
C TYR A 319 4.73 -6.13 -7.66
N TYR A 320 5.37 -4.97 -7.83
CA TYR A 320 5.29 -4.27 -9.11
C TYR A 320 6.67 -4.26 -9.74
N ARG A 321 6.82 -4.87 -10.93
CA ARG A 321 7.92 -4.63 -11.86
C ARG A 321 7.45 -3.59 -12.89
N TRP A 322 8.27 -2.60 -13.23
CA TRP A 322 7.97 -1.61 -14.27
C TRP A 322 8.88 -1.82 -15.47
N LYS A 323 8.36 -1.81 -16.70
CA LYS A 323 9.19 -1.74 -17.91
C LYS A 323 8.73 -0.57 -18.78
N GLY A 324 9.69 0.26 -19.21
CA GLY A 324 9.43 1.46 -20.00
C GLY A 324 10.12 1.42 -21.35
N THR A 325 9.42 1.81 -22.42
CA THR A 325 10.06 2.05 -23.73
C THR A 325 10.57 3.48 -23.83
N THR A 326 11.89 3.65 -23.88
CA THR A 326 12.53 4.90 -24.32
C THR A 326 13.08 4.72 -25.73
N ARG A 327 12.58 5.53 -26.66
CA ARG A 327 13.29 5.92 -27.88
C ARG A 327 13.57 7.40 -27.91
#